data_AF-A0A6B2LA38-F1
#
_entry.id   AF-A0A6B2LA38-F1
#
_cell.length_a   1.000
_cell.length_b   1.000
_cell.length_c   1.000
_cell.angle_alpha   90.00
_cell.angle_beta   90.00
_cell.angle_gamma   90.00
#
_symmetry.space_group_name_H-M   'P 1'
#
loop_
_entity.id
_entity.type
_entity.pdbx_description
1 polymer ?
#
loop_
_entity_poly.entity_id
_entity_poly.type
_entity_poly.pdbx_seq_one_letter_code
_entity_poly.pdbx_strand_id
1 'polypeptide(L)'
;MKPVFAKFKRVIITSGTLSPITMLPNILNFHPILSKTLTTTLYRQSVQPLVVSRGSDQTFMSTKYKDRENMDILRNYGLLLLRMCETVPDGIVAFFVSYSYLESIVSIWNSMGLLNQILKHKLIFIETSDFTETSISLTNYKTACDNGRGAVFLSVARGKVSEGIDFANHYGRCVLLFGIPYVYTESRVLKARLEFLKKKYRIEEGEFLTFDAMRTAAQCVGRVIRGKTDYGIMVFADNRFNRIDKRSKLPQWILQYLSPAHLNLSTDVAVSMASDFLREMGQAVDKEDQMGVSLWTLKDVEKQPTSKPPPKKLLN
;
A
#
# COMPACT_ATOMS: atom_id res chain seq x y z
N MET A 1 10.33 20.56 14.23
CA MET A 1 10.42 19.62 15.37
C MET A 1 11.31 20.10 16.52
N LYS A 2 12.43 20.81 16.29
CA LYS A 2 13.30 21.33 17.38
C LYS A 2 12.56 22.01 18.57
N PRO A 3 11.59 22.92 18.37
CA PRO A 3 10.86 23.51 19.51
C PRO A 3 9.97 22.50 20.24
N VAL A 4 9.42 21.50 19.54
CA VAL A 4 8.62 20.43 20.13
C VAL A 4 9.49 19.57 21.05
N PHE A 5 10.68 19.18 20.59
CA PHE A 5 11.63 18.41 21.42
C PHE A 5 12.19 19.20 22.60
N ALA A 6 12.28 20.53 22.49
CA ALA A 6 12.69 21.39 23.61
C ALA A 6 11.57 21.58 24.64
N LYS A 7 10.32 21.68 24.19
CA LYS A 7 9.16 21.97 25.05
C LYS A 7 8.65 20.74 25.80
N PHE A 8 8.67 19.56 25.18
CA PHE A 8 8.07 18.35 25.73
C PHE A 8 9.12 17.33 26.16
N LYS A 9 9.00 16.82 27.39
CA LYS A 9 9.95 15.85 27.97
C LYS A 9 9.98 14.51 27.25
N ARG A 10 8.84 14.06 26.72
CA ARG A 10 8.68 12.77 26.02
C ARG A 10 7.79 12.96 24.81
N VAL A 11 8.33 12.73 23.62
CA VAL A 11 7.60 12.78 22.35
C VAL A 11 7.60 11.38 21.77
N ILE A 12 6.41 10.82 21.54
CA ILE A 12 6.24 9.50 20.93
C ILE A 12 5.82 9.73 19.48
N ILE A 13 6.56 9.12 18.56
CA ILE A 13 6.24 9.13 17.13
C ILE A 13 5.73 7.73 16.77
N THR A 14 4.49 7.64 16.32
CA THR A 14 3.85 6.38 15.92
C THR A 14 3.39 6.47 14.47
N SER A 15 3.66 5.44 13.68
CA SER A 15 3.12 5.30 12.32
C SER A 15 3.11 3.82 11.93
N GLY A 16 2.04 3.39 11.25
CA GLY A 16 1.89 2.02 10.76
C GLY A 16 2.72 1.69 9.52
N THR A 17 3.31 2.71 8.88
CA THR A 17 4.04 2.58 7.60
C THR A 17 5.45 3.18 7.66
N LEU A 18 5.95 3.50 8.86
CA LEU A 18 7.30 4.02 9.03
C LEU A 18 8.34 2.90 8.83
N SER A 19 8.90 2.83 7.63
CA SER A 19 9.96 1.89 7.29
C SER A 19 10.94 2.51 6.29
N PRO A 20 12.27 2.37 6.48
CA PRO A 20 12.96 1.88 7.68
C PRO A 20 12.86 2.86 8.86
N ILE A 21 12.80 2.34 10.09
CA ILE A 21 12.62 3.15 11.31
C ILE A 21 13.79 4.08 11.63
N THR A 22 14.97 3.81 11.08
CA THR A 22 16.21 4.59 11.28
C THR A 22 16.24 5.90 10.50
N MET A 23 15.44 6.02 9.44
CA MET A 23 15.57 7.10 8.47
C MET A 23 15.01 8.43 9.00
N LEU A 24 13.90 8.37 9.74
CA LEU A 24 13.27 9.57 10.33
C LEU A 24 14.14 10.24 11.42
N PRO A 25 14.75 9.50 12.37
CA PRO A 25 15.79 10.02 13.27
C PRO A 25 16.92 10.75 12.54
N ASN A 26 17.42 10.18 11.46
CA ASN A 26 18.52 10.77 10.68
C ASN A 26 18.11 12.10 10.02
N ILE A 27 16.90 12.17 9.44
CA ILE A 27 16.41 13.40 8.79
C ILE A 27 16.13 14.51 9.82
N LEU A 28 15.49 14.16 10.93
CA LEU A 28 15.05 15.12 11.94
C LEU A 28 16.15 15.42 12.99
N ASN A 29 17.29 14.75 12.89
CA ASN A 29 18.46 14.88 13.76
C ASN A 29 18.12 14.75 15.25
N PHE A 30 17.50 13.62 15.62
CA PHE A 30 17.21 13.27 17.01
C PHE A 30 17.57 11.82 17.29
N HIS A 31 17.84 11.51 18.55
CA HIS A 31 18.15 10.16 19.01
C HIS A 31 16.99 9.61 19.84
N PRO A 32 16.19 8.68 19.31
CA PRO A 32 15.14 8.03 20.09
C PRO A 32 15.77 7.14 21.18
N ILE A 33 15.20 7.17 22.38
CA ILE A 33 15.57 6.24 23.46
C ILE A 33 15.15 4.80 23.09
N LEU A 34 13.97 4.68 22.47
CA LEU A 34 13.41 3.41 22.03
C LEU A 34 12.98 3.54 20.56
N SER A 35 13.44 2.61 19.75
CA SER A 35 13.02 2.44 18.36
C SER A 35 12.57 0.99 18.19
N LYS A 36 11.28 0.76 17.98
CA LYS A 36 10.71 -0.58 17.92
C LYS A 36 9.72 -0.70 16.77
N THR A 37 9.89 -1.75 15.98
CA THR A 37 8.93 -2.17 14.97
C THR A 37 8.08 -3.28 15.56
N LEU A 38 6.75 -3.13 15.49
CA LEU A 38 5.81 -4.16 15.89
C LEU A 38 5.34 -4.91 14.64
N THR A 39 5.43 -6.24 14.67
CA THR A 39 4.83 -7.10 13.66
C THR A 39 3.36 -7.30 13.96
N THR A 40 2.58 -7.65 12.93
CA THR A 40 1.17 -8.03 13.13
C THR A 40 1.08 -9.53 13.37
N THR A 41 0.44 -9.90 14.47
CA THR A 41 0.01 -11.28 14.71
C THR A 41 -1.44 -11.40 14.29
N LEU A 42 -1.69 -12.14 13.23
CA LEU A 42 -3.04 -12.41 12.73
C LEU A 42 -3.36 -13.89 12.95
N TYR A 43 -4.62 -14.19 13.26
CA TYR A 43 -5.09 -15.57 13.40
C TYR A 43 -4.95 -16.35 12.08
N ARG A 44 -5.32 -15.70 10.97
CA ARG A 44 -5.14 -16.19 9.61
C ARG A 44 -4.38 -15.16 8.79
N GLN A 45 -3.84 -15.56 7.65
CA GLN A 45 -3.18 -14.63 6.75
C GLN A 45 -4.22 -13.72 6.10
N SER A 46 -4.57 -12.61 6.74
CA SER A 46 -5.59 -11.69 6.20
C SER A 46 -5.08 -10.77 5.09
N VAL A 47 -3.78 -10.77 4.79
CA VAL A 47 -3.21 -9.96 3.71
C VAL A 47 -2.36 -10.79 2.77
N GLN A 48 -2.50 -10.53 1.48
CA GLN A 48 -1.70 -11.18 0.45
C GLN A 48 -1.02 -10.14 -0.43
N PRO A 49 0.26 -9.80 -0.14
CA PRO A 49 1.04 -8.95 -1.02
C PRO A 49 1.58 -9.75 -2.21
N LEU A 50 1.33 -9.25 -3.42
CA LEU A 50 1.71 -9.86 -4.70
C LEU A 50 2.52 -8.84 -5.52
N VAL A 51 3.67 -9.25 -6.07
CA VAL A 51 4.49 -8.40 -6.94
C VAL A 51 4.34 -8.85 -8.39
N VAL A 52 3.51 -8.13 -9.14
CA VAL A 52 3.25 -8.41 -10.56
C VAL A 52 4.24 -7.64 -11.41
N SER A 53 5.12 -8.38 -12.06
CA SER A 53 6.28 -7.83 -12.75
C SER A 53 6.20 -7.97 -14.26
N ARG A 54 5.32 -8.87 -14.74
CA ARG A 54 5.17 -9.19 -16.15
C ARG A 54 3.70 -9.16 -16.55
N GLY A 55 3.44 -8.70 -17.77
CA GLY A 55 2.14 -8.85 -18.41
C GLY A 55 1.84 -10.30 -18.80
N SER A 56 0.65 -10.54 -19.35
CA SER A 56 0.30 -11.85 -19.92
C SER A 56 1.15 -12.21 -21.15
N ASP A 57 1.68 -11.20 -21.83
CA ASP A 57 2.64 -11.29 -22.94
C ASP A 57 4.10 -11.48 -22.49
N GLN A 58 4.36 -11.65 -21.18
CA GLN A 58 5.69 -11.68 -20.56
C GLN A 58 6.49 -10.38 -20.62
N THR A 59 5.92 -9.27 -21.09
CA THR A 59 6.57 -7.97 -21.09
C THR A 59 6.74 -7.46 -19.66
N PHE A 60 7.94 -6.97 -19.33
CA PHE A 60 8.19 -6.39 -18.01
C PHE A 60 7.41 -5.08 -17.82
N MET A 61 6.58 -5.05 -16.77
CA MET A 61 5.82 -3.86 -16.41
C MET A 61 6.68 -2.90 -15.57
N SER A 62 6.70 -1.63 -15.96
CA SER A 62 7.51 -0.60 -15.33
C SER A 62 6.91 0.78 -15.60
N THR A 63 6.93 1.67 -14.60
CA THR A 63 6.63 3.10 -14.80
C THR A 63 7.88 4.00 -14.79
N LYS A 64 9.04 3.46 -15.18
CA LYS A 64 10.21 4.32 -15.49
C LYS A 64 9.84 5.26 -16.63
N TYR A 65 10.43 6.46 -16.65
CA TYR A 65 10.09 7.51 -17.61
C TYR A 65 10.08 7.02 -19.08
N LYS A 66 11.12 6.26 -19.48
CA LYS A 66 11.25 5.70 -20.83
C LYS A 66 10.17 4.66 -21.19
N ASP A 67 9.62 4.00 -20.19
CA ASP A 67 8.68 2.88 -20.36
C ASP A 67 7.21 3.35 -20.30
N ARG A 68 6.94 4.60 -19.89
CA ARG A 68 5.57 5.12 -19.65
C ARG A 68 4.75 5.29 -20.92
N GLU A 69 5.40 5.53 -22.04
CA GLU A 69 4.76 5.69 -23.35
C GLU A 69 4.67 4.36 -24.11
N ASN A 70 5.22 3.28 -23.54
CA ASN A 70 5.15 1.97 -24.17
C ASN A 70 3.71 1.42 -24.09
N MET A 71 3.09 1.29 -25.26
CA MET A 71 1.71 0.83 -25.42
C MET A 71 1.47 -0.59 -24.88
N ASP A 72 2.46 -1.47 -24.95
CA ASP A 72 2.33 -2.84 -24.44
C ASP A 72 2.22 -2.84 -22.91
N ILE A 73 2.99 -1.98 -22.24
CA ILE A 73 2.93 -1.84 -20.77
C ILE A 73 1.59 -1.25 -20.35
N LEU A 74 1.11 -0.22 -21.05
CA LEU A 74 -0.18 0.42 -20.76
C LEU A 74 -1.34 -0.56 -20.97
N ARG A 75 -1.28 -1.38 -22.04
CA ARG A 75 -2.24 -2.45 -22.28
C ARG A 75 -2.20 -3.50 -21.17
N ASN A 76 -1.00 -3.92 -20.75
CA ASN A 76 -0.83 -4.91 -19.68
C ASN A 76 -1.38 -4.44 -18.33
N TYR A 77 -1.23 -3.16 -17.98
CA TYR A 77 -1.89 -2.63 -16.78
C TYR A 77 -3.41 -2.66 -16.88
N GLY A 78 -3.98 -2.37 -18.05
CA GLY A 78 -5.42 -2.43 -18.29
C GLY A 78 -5.94 -3.87 -18.20
N LEU A 79 -5.20 -4.83 -18.76
CA LEU A 79 -5.52 -6.26 -18.66
C LEU A 79 -5.40 -6.76 -17.22
N LEU A 80 -4.38 -6.35 -16.47
CA LEU A 80 -4.27 -6.67 -15.04
C LEU A 80 -5.47 -6.15 -14.25
N LEU A 81 -5.87 -4.90 -14.48
CA LEU A 81 -7.05 -4.33 -13.83
C LEU A 81 -8.31 -5.11 -14.20
N LEU A 82 -8.52 -5.40 -15.49
CA LEU A 82 -9.67 -6.16 -15.98
C LEU A 82 -9.77 -7.53 -15.31
N ARG A 83 -8.69 -8.32 -15.32
CA ARG A 83 -8.69 -9.66 -14.71
C ARG A 83 -8.90 -9.63 -13.19
N MET A 84 -8.36 -8.61 -12.53
CA MET A 84 -8.63 -8.39 -11.11
C MET A 84 -10.09 -8.00 -10.87
N CYS A 85 -10.72 -7.22 -11.75
CA CYS A 85 -12.14 -6.89 -11.67
C CYS A 85 -13.06 -8.11 -11.85
N GLU A 86 -12.64 -9.09 -12.67
CA GLU A 86 -13.36 -10.35 -12.85
C GLU A 86 -13.35 -11.23 -11.59
N THR A 87 -12.26 -11.15 -10.80
CA THR A 87 -12.00 -12.09 -9.69
C THR A 87 -12.31 -11.51 -8.31
N VAL A 88 -11.99 -10.24 -8.08
CA VAL A 88 -12.09 -9.62 -6.75
C VAL A 88 -13.54 -9.14 -6.52
N PRO A 89 -14.19 -9.50 -5.41
CA PRO A 89 -15.53 -8.98 -5.08
C PRO A 89 -15.48 -7.50 -4.68
N ASP A 90 -16.64 -6.84 -4.71
CA ASP A 90 -16.82 -5.50 -4.15
C ASP A 90 -15.85 -4.44 -4.70
N GLY A 91 -15.07 -3.80 -3.83
CA GLY A 91 -14.22 -2.65 -4.11
C GLY A 91 -12.77 -2.98 -4.45
N ILE A 92 -12.31 -2.40 -5.56
CA ILE A 92 -10.89 -2.31 -5.92
C ILE A 92 -10.45 -0.84 -5.87
N VAL A 93 -9.26 -0.58 -5.33
CA VAL A 93 -8.64 0.76 -5.34
C VAL A 93 -7.34 0.69 -6.11
N ALA A 94 -7.23 1.46 -7.19
CA ALA A 94 -6.04 1.51 -8.02
C ALA A 94 -5.33 2.86 -7.85
N PHE A 95 -4.06 2.82 -7.45
CA PHE A 95 -3.22 3.99 -7.27
C PHE A 95 -2.21 4.13 -8.41
N PHE A 96 -2.21 5.30 -9.05
CA PHE A 96 -1.28 5.67 -10.11
C PHE A 96 -0.21 6.64 -9.61
N VAL A 97 0.88 6.77 -10.35
CA VAL A 97 2.04 7.60 -9.97
C VAL A 97 1.77 9.12 -10.04
N SER A 98 0.87 9.57 -10.93
CA SER A 98 0.51 10.99 -11.09
C SER A 98 -0.84 11.15 -11.79
N TYR A 99 -1.47 12.32 -11.65
CA TYR A 99 -2.70 12.70 -12.37
C TYR A 99 -2.51 12.66 -13.88
N SER A 100 -1.42 13.24 -14.40
CA SER A 100 -1.12 13.21 -15.83
C SER A 100 -0.98 11.79 -16.40
N TYR A 101 -0.44 10.86 -15.62
CA TYR A 101 -0.33 9.47 -16.03
C TYR A 101 -1.68 8.75 -15.98
N LEU A 102 -2.50 9.04 -14.96
CA LEU A 102 -3.87 8.54 -14.85
C LEU A 102 -4.75 9.03 -16.03
N GLU A 103 -4.72 10.31 -16.36
CA GLU A 103 -5.50 10.85 -17.48
C GLU A 103 -5.09 10.23 -18.81
N SER A 104 -3.77 10.14 -19.05
CA SER A 104 -3.22 9.52 -20.27
C SER A 104 -3.61 8.06 -20.39
N ILE A 105 -3.46 7.26 -19.32
CA ILE A 105 -3.75 5.83 -19.37
C ILE A 105 -5.25 5.56 -19.52
N VAL A 106 -6.11 6.35 -18.86
CA VAL A 106 -7.56 6.24 -19.00
C VAL A 106 -8.01 6.56 -20.42
N SER A 107 -7.45 7.61 -21.04
CA SER A 107 -7.73 7.96 -22.44
C SER A 107 -7.36 6.82 -23.40
N ILE A 108 -6.19 6.20 -23.19
CA ILE A 108 -5.72 5.05 -23.98
C ILE A 108 -6.59 3.81 -23.74
N TRP A 109 -6.95 3.51 -22.49
CA TRP A 109 -7.84 2.39 -22.18
C TRP A 109 -9.24 2.58 -22.77
N ASN A 110 -9.70 3.82 -22.90
CA ASN A 110 -10.96 4.14 -23.56
C ASN A 110 -10.87 3.86 -25.07
N SER A 111 -9.81 4.32 -25.74
CA SER A 111 -9.63 4.11 -27.18
C SER A 111 -9.42 2.62 -27.53
N MET A 112 -8.82 1.84 -26.64
CA MET A 112 -8.70 0.38 -26.76
C MET A 112 -10.00 -0.38 -26.44
N GLY A 113 -11.02 0.28 -25.89
CA GLY A 113 -12.26 -0.36 -25.44
C GLY A 113 -12.12 -1.19 -24.15
N LEU A 114 -10.99 -1.09 -23.43
CA LEU A 114 -10.75 -1.82 -22.17
C LEU A 114 -11.65 -1.31 -21.05
N LEU A 115 -11.92 0.01 -20.99
CA LEU A 115 -12.84 0.56 -19.98
C LEU A 115 -14.24 -0.03 -20.11
N ASN A 116 -14.74 -0.22 -21.34
CA ASN A 116 -16.04 -0.84 -21.58
C ASN A 116 -16.07 -2.30 -21.10
N GLN A 117 -14.95 -3.02 -21.16
CA GLN A 117 -14.86 -4.37 -20.62
C GLN A 117 -14.86 -4.36 -19.09
N ILE A 118 -14.10 -3.45 -18.46
CA ILE A 118 -14.09 -3.29 -17.00
C ILE A 118 -15.48 -2.91 -16.48
N LEU A 119 -16.19 -2.01 -17.18
CA LEU A 119 -17.55 -1.56 -16.82
C LEU A 119 -18.59 -2.69 -16.82
N LYS A 120 -18.35 -3.79 -17.54
CA LYS A 120 -19.21 -4.99 -17.44
C LYS A 120 -19.11 -5.62 -16.06
N HIS A 121 -17.94 -5.57 -15.42
CA HIS A 121 -17.70 -6.19 -14.11
C HIS A 121 -17.87 -5.22 -12.94
N LYS A 122 -17.40 -3.98 -13.03
CA LYS A 122 -17.42 -3.00 -11.94
C LYS A 122 -17.59 -1.57 -12.44
N LEU A 123 -18.24 -0.72 -11.66
CA LEU A 123 -18.34 0.71 -11.97
C LEU A 123 -16.99 1.41 -11.76
N ILE A 124 -16.64 2.34 -12.64
CA ILE A 124 -15.35 3.04 -12.60
C ILE A 124 -15.57 4.45 -12.06
N PHE A 125 -14.80 4.81 -11.04
CA PHE A 125 -14.73 6.16 -10.47
C PHE A 125 -13.30 6.65 -10.55
N ILE A 126 -13.11 7.93 -10.84
CA ILE A 126 -11.79 8.53 -11.08
C ILE A 126 -11.61 9.71 -10.13
N GLU A 127 -10.45 9.79 -9.48
CA GLU A 127 -10.02 10.95 -8.70
C GLU A 127 -9.71 12.11 -9.64
N THR A 128 -10.33 13.26 -9.38
CA THR A 128 -10.01 14.52 -10.08
C THR A 128 -9.22 15.44 -9.17
N SER A 129 -8.65 16.49 -9.74
CA SER A 129 -7.96 17.52 -8.96
C SER A 129 -8.92 18.30 -8.06
N ASP A 130 -10.21 18.34 -8.39
CA ASP A 130 -11.24 18.99 -7.60
C ASP A 130 -11.68 18.14 -6.40
N PHE A 131 -11.80 18.78 -5.24
CA PHE A 131 -12.14 18.12 -3.98
C PHE A 131 -13.62 17.71 -3.91
N THR A 132 -14.52 18.56 -4.42
CA THR A 132 -15.96 18.33 -4.35
C THR A 132 -16.35 17.14 -5.24
N GLU A 133 -15.88 17.14 -6.50
CA GLU A 133 -16.03 16.03 -7.43
C GLU A 133 -15.48 14.72 -6.87
N THR A 134 -14.25 14.75 -6.32
CA THR A 134 -13.64 13.57 -5.70
C THR A 134 -14.47 13.04 -4.53
N SER A 135 -15.07 13.91 -3.73
CA SER A 135 -15.94 13.53 -2.61
C SER A 135 -17.24 12.87 -3.08
N ILE A 136 -17.82 13.38 -4.17
CA ILE A 136 -19.01 12.79 -4.81
C ILE A 136 -18.67 11.42 -5.40
N SER A 137 -17.57 11.31 -6.16
CA SER A 137 -17.07 10.05 -6.73
C SER A 137 -16.82 9.00 -5.65
N LEU A 138 -16.22 9.40 -4.52
CA LEU A 138 -15.98 8.49 -3.39
C LEU A 138 -17.27 8.01 -2.74
N THR A 139 -18.26 8.90 -2.59
CA THR A 139 -19.56 8.53 -2.04
C THR A 139 -20.25 7.53 -2.94
N ASN A 140 -20.28 7.80 -4.25
CA ASN A 140 -20.87 6.91 -5.25
C ASN A 140 -20.14 5.56 -5.35
N TYR A 141 -18.81 5.56 -5.18
CA TYR A 141 -18.02 4.33 -5.08
C TYR A 141 -18.47 3.44 -3.94
N LYS A 142 -18.66 4.00 -2.74
CA LYS A 142 -19.13 3.24 -1.57
C LYS A 142 -20.54 2.70 -1.81
N THR A 143 -21.45 3.54 -2.32
CA THR A 143 -22.82 3.12 -2.67
C THR A 143 -22.83 1.98 -3.69
N ALA A 144 -21.95 2.01 -4.69
CA ALA A 144 -21.84 0.95 -5.69
C ALA A 144 -21.33 -0.38 -5.10
N CYS A 145 -20.42 -0.32 -4.12
CA CYS A 145 -19.99 -1.50 -3.37
C CYS A 145 -21.11 -2.04 -2.47
N ASP A 146 -21.85 -1.18 -1.78
CA ASP A 146 -22.94 -1.57 -0.87
C ASP A 146 -24.14 -2.18 -1.61
N ASN A 147 -24.39 -1.75 -2.85
CA ASN A 147 -25.46 -2.27 -3.70
C ASN A 147 -25.09 -3.55 -4.47
N GLY A 148 -23.91 -4.14 -4.22
CA GLY A 148 -23.49 -5.42 -4.81
C GLY A 148 -23.02 -5.36 -6.26
N ARG A 149 -22.99 -4.19 -6.91
CA ARG A 149 -22.45 -4.03 -8.28
C ARG A 149 -20.93 -4.14 -8.30
N GLY A 150 -20.28 -3.69 -7.24
CA GLY A 150 -18.83 -3.56 -7.14
C GLY A 150 -18.30 -2.34 -7.90
N ALA A 151 -17.15 -1.83 -7.45
CA ALA A 151 -16.58 -0.60 -7.99
C ALA A 151 -15.06 -0.62 -8.01
N VAL A 152 -14.49 0.17 -8.92
CA VAL A 152 -13.07 0.44 -9.06
C VAL A 152 -12.87 1.94 -8.87
N PHE A 153 -11.98 2.30 -7.94
CA PHE A 153 -11.59 3.69 -7.72
C PHE A 153 -10.18 3.93 -8.25
N LEU A 154 -10.05 4.66 -9.35
CA LEU A 154 -8.77 5.07 -9.93
C LEU A 154 -8.31 6.37 -9.25
N SER A 155 -7.20 6.31 -8.54
CA SER A 155 -6.68 7.38 -7.68
C SER A 155 -5.19 7.59 -7.86
N VAL A 156 -4.65 8.65 -7.28
CA VAL A 156 -3.22 8.97 -7.34
C VAL A 156 -2.57 8.69 -5.98
N ALA A 157 -1.42 8.01 -6.00
CA ALA A 157 -0.69 7.61 -4.79
C ALA A 157 -0.21 8.78 -3.91
N ARG A 158 -0.12 9.98 -4.49
CA ARG A 158 0.19 11.24 -3.80
C ARG A 158 -0.99 12.24 -3.90
N GLY A 159 -2.17 11.72 -4.18
CA GLY A 159 -3.42 12.46 -4.27
C GLY A 159 -4.10 12.59 -2.90
N LYS A 160 -5.26 13.23 -2.89
CA LYS A 160 -6.00 13.53 -1.65
C LYS A 160 -6.54 12.23 -1.03
N VAL A 161 -6.96 11.30 -1.89
CA VAL A 161 -7.51 10.00 -1.50
C VAL A 161 -6.47 9.13 -0.79
N SER A 162 -5.20 9.24 -1.21
CA SER A 162 -4.09 8.47 -0.63
C SER A 162 -3.64 8.92 0.76
N GLU A 163 -4.10 10.08 1.28
CA GLU A 163 -3.72 10.61 2.60
C GLU A 163 -4.87 10.52 3.61
N GLY A 164 -6.10 10.86 3.23
CA GLY A 164 -7.21 11.07 4.18
C GLY A 164 -8.33 10.04 4.20
N ILE A 165 -8.46 9.18 3.17
CA ILE A 165 -9.70 8.43 2.95
C ILE A 165 -9.57 6.93 3.28
N ASP A 166 -10.47 6.45 4.14
CA ASP A 166 -10.48 5.04 4.54
C ASP A 166 -11.29 4.14 3.60
N PHE A 167 -10.71 2.99 3.24
CA PHE A 167 -11.29 1.89 2.46
C PHE A 167 -11.43 0.64 3.34
N ALA A 168 -12.21 0.73 4.40
CA ALA A 168 -12.40 -0.37 5.33
C ALA A 168 -13.22 -1.53 4.71
N ASN A 169 -12.89 -2.77 5.07
CA ASN A 169 -13.68 -3.95 4.71
C ASN A 169 -13.85 -4.14 3.19
N HIS A 170 -15.08 -4.33 2.73
CA HIS A 170 -15.42 -4.62 1.34
C HIS A 170 -15.15 -3.44 0.40
N TYR A 171 -14.94 -2.22 0.92
CA TYR A 171 -14.55 -1.06 0.13
C TYR A 171 -13.13 -1.12 -0.43
N GLY A 172 -12.31 -2.09 -0.03
CA GLY A 172 -10.92 -2.16 -0.46
C GLY A 172 -10.37 -3.58 -0.47
N ARG A 173 -11.10 -4.55 -1.04
CA ARG A 173 -10.67 -5.97 -1.08
C ARG A 173 -9.37 -6.19 -1.85
N CYS A 174 -9.09 -5.33 -2.83
CA CYS A 174 -7.82 -5.32 -3.53
C CYS A 174 -7.32 -3.88 -3.73
N VAL A 175 -6.07 -3.64 -3.36
CA VAL A 175 -5.37 -2.40 -3.70
C VAL A 175 -4.33 -2.71 -4.78
N LEU A 176 -4.46 -2.07 -5.93
CA LEU A 176 -3.52 -2.12 -7.04
C LEU A 176 -2.64 -0.87 -7.01
N LEU A 177 -1.33 -1.04 -6.90
CA LEU A 177 -0.37 0.05 -7.04
C LEU A 177 0.32 -0.06 -8.39
N PHE A 178 -0.08 0.80 -9.33
CA PHE A 178 0.51 0.88 -10.67
C PHE A 178 1.79 1.70 -10.64
N GLY A 179 2.93 1.01 -10.67
CA GLY A 179 4.23 1.63 -10.63
C GLY A 179 4.73 2.01 -9.24
N ILE A 180 5.90 2.64 -9.21
CA ILE A 180 6.48 3.21 -7.97
C ILE A 180 6.20 4.71 -7.92
N PRO A 181 5.58 5.24 -6.85
CA PRO A 181 5.17 6.64 -6.76
C PRO A 181 6.35 7.56 -6.40
N TYR A 182 7.32 7.67 -7.32
CA TYR A 182 8.42 8.62 -7.19
C TYR A 182 7.93 10.07 -7.32
N VAL A 183 8.52 10.97 -6.54
CA VAL A 183 8.37 12.41 -6.74
C VAL A 183 9.04 12.86 -8.05
N TYR A 184 8.57 13.97 -8.61
CA TYR A 184 9.15 14.55 -9.82
C TYR A 184 10.59 15.04 -9.55
N THR A 185 11.56 14.38 -10.18
CA THR A 185 12.99 14.55 -9.90
C THR A 185 13.59 15.85 -10.44
N GLU A 186 12.97 16.46 -11.45
CA GLU A 186 13.46 17.72 -12.03
C GLU A 186 13.05 18.98 -11.26
N SER A 187 12.26 18.83 -10.19
CA SER A 187 11.90 19.96 -9.33
C SER A 187 13.14 20.58 -8.67
N ARG A 188 13.33 21.89 -8.85
CA ARG A 188 14.43 22.66 -8.21
C ARG A 188 14.41 22.54 -6.68
N VAL A 189 13.21 22.54 -6.08
CA VAL A 189 13.02 22.39 -4.62
C VAL A 189 13.51 21.04 -4.15
N LEU A 190 13.22 19.97 -4.89
CA LEU A 190 13.66 18.63 -4.56
C LEU A 190 15.18 18.51 -4.71
N LYS A 191 15.76 19.00 -5.81
CA LYS A 191 17.22 19.01 -6.02
C LYS A 191 17.95 19.72 -4.88
N ALA A 192 17.49 20.92 -4.48
CA ALA A 192 18.06 21.65 -3.36
C ALA A 192 17.93 20.88 -2.03
N ARG A 193 16.80 20.21 -1.80
CA ARG A 193 16.59 19.37 -0.61
C ARG A 193 17.53 18.16 -0.60
N LEU A 194 17.68 17.48 -1.73
CA LEU A 194 18.57 16.33 -1.88
C LEU A 194 20.04 16.73 -1.63
N GLU A 195 20.47 17.86 -2.20
CA GLU A 195 21.81 18.41 -1.97
C GLU A 195 22.05 18.73 -0.48
N PHE A 196 21.06 19.33 0.18
CA PHE A 196 21.12 19.59 1.62
C PHE A 196 21.20 18.30 2.45
N LEU A 197 20.40 17.29 2.12
CA LEU A 197 20.42 16.00 2.83
C LEU A 197 21.76 15.28 2.66
N LYS A 198 22.33 15.34 1.45
CA LYS A 198 23.65 14.78 1.14
C LYS A 198 24.76 15.48 1.93
N LYS A 199 24.81 16.82 1.88
CA LYS A 199 25.84 17.63 2.57
C LYS A 199 25.76 17.53 4.09
N LYS A 200 24.56 17.62 4.67
CA LYS A 200 24.38 17.73 6.12
C LYS A 200 24.25 16.39 6.83
N TYR A 201 23.55 15.44 6.24
CA TYR A 201 23.19 14.17 6.88
C TYR A 201 23.79 12.94 6.20
N ARG A 202 24.59 13.12 5.14
CA ARG A 202 25.23 12.03 4.36
C ARG A 202 24.23 11.01 3.83
N ILE A 203 23.01 11.46 3.52
CA ILE A 203 21.96 10.63 2.92
C ILE A 203 22.08 10.76 1.40
N GLU A 204 22.29 9.64 0.72
CA GLU A 204 22.38 9.62 -0.74
C GLU A 204 21.02 9.89 -1.41
N GLU A 205 21.07 10.52 -2.58
CA GLU A 205 19.85 10.97 -3.27
C GLU A 205 18.92 9.80 -3.59
N GLY A 206 19.48 8.71 -4.13
CA GLY A 206 18.71 7.50 -4.46
C GLY A 206 18.11 6.82 -3.22
N GLU A 207 18.76 6.94 -2.06
CA GLU A 207 18.26 6.38 -0.81
C GLU A 207 17.01 7.12 -0.34
N PHE A 208 17.07 8.47 -0.32
CA PHE A 208 15.94 9.32 0.06
C PHE A 208 14.76 9.14 -0.89
N LEU A 209 15.00 9.16 -2.21
CA LEU A 209 13.94 8.99 -3.22
C LEU A 209 13.25 7.63 -3.08
N THR A 210 14.02 6.56 -2.85
CA THR A 210 13.46 5.22 -2.68
C THR A 210 12.71 5.10 -1.36
N PHE A 211 13.22 5.70 -0.28
CA PHE A 211 12.49 5.75 1.00
C PHE A 211 11.14 6.45 0.85
N ASP A 212 11.13 7.65 0.27
CA ASP A 212 9.92 8.44 0.14
C ASP A 212 8.88 7.73 -0.73
N ALA A 213 9.31 7.10 -1.83
CA ALA A 213 8.44 6.33 -2.70
C ALA A 213 7.87 5.08 -2.00
N MET A 214 8.69 4.32 -1.25
CA MET A 214 8.22 3.12 -0.54
C MET A 214 7.30 3.47 0.64
N ARG A 215 7.54 4.59 1.31
CA ARG A 215 6.65 5.13 2.33
C ARG A 215 5.27 5.45 1.76
N THR A 216 5.22 6.15 0.63
CA THR A 216 3.95 6.45 -0.06
C THR A 216 3.26 5.18 -0.56
N ALA A 217 4.02 4.24 -1.15
CA ALA A 217 3.48 2.96 -1.59
C ALA A 217 2.84 2.19 -0.43
N ALA A 218 3.55 2.08 0.70
CA ALA A 218 3.06 1.43 1.92
C ALA A 218 1.82 2.13 2.50
N GLN A 219 1.74 3.46 2.42
CA GLN A 219 0.55 4.21 2.83
C GLN A 219 -0.67 3.90 1.94
N CYS A 220 -0.47 3.71 0.64
CA CYS A 220 -1.54 3.35 -0.27
C CYS A 220 -2.06 1.94 0.00
N VAL A 221 -1.16 0.95 0.01
CA VAL A 221 -1.55 -0.47 0.23
C VAL A 221 -1.99 -0.74 1.68
N GLY A 222 -1.50 0.04 2.64
CA GLY A 222 -1.89 -0.04 4.04
C GLY A 222 -3.35 0.32 4.30
N ARG A 223 -4.07 0.84 3.30
CA ARG A 223 -5.51 1.12 3.39
C ARG A 223 -6.38 -0.12 3.23
N VAL A 224 -5.82 -1.24 2.78
CA VAL A 224 -6.55 -2.49 2.51
C VAL A 224 -7.08 -3.18 3.77
N ILE A 225 -6.48 -2.91 4.94
CA ILE A 225 -6.78 -3.64 6.18
C ILE A 225 -6.98 -2.67 7.34
N ARG A 226 -8.11 -2.80 8.03
CA ARG A 226 -8.43 -2.01 9.24
C ARG A 226 -8.66 -2.82 10.49
N GLY A 227 -9.20 -4.03 10.34
CA GLY A 227 -9.49 -4.94 11.44
C GLY A 227 -8.76 -6.28 11.29
N LYS A 228 -8.82 -7.11 12.33
CA LYS A 228 -8.28 -8.48 12.30
C LYS A 228 -9.15 -9.44 11.48
N THR A 229 -10.44 -9.14 11.40
CA THR A 229 -11.44 -9.85 10.58
C THR A 229 -11.41 -9.41 9.12
N ASP A 230 -10.81 -8.25 8.85
CA ASP A 230 -10.71 -7.69 7.52
C ASP A 230 -9.59 -8.38 6.75
N TYR A 231 -9.75 -8.48 5.44
CA TYR A 231 -8.77 -9.12 4.56
C TYR A 231 -8.71 -8.43 3.19
N GLY A 232 -7.54 -8.52 2.57
CA GLY A 232 -7.39 -7.98 1.23
C GLY A 232 -6.05 -8.26 0.57
N ILE A 233 -6.04 -8.05 -0.73
CA ILE A 233 -4.91 -8.30 -1.62
C ILE A 233 -4.19 -6.98 -1.88
N MET A 234 -2.86 -7.00 -1.82
CA MET A 234 -2.02 -5.84 -2.15
C MET A 234 -1.18 -6.17 -3.37
N VAL A 235 -1.49 -5.54 -4.50
CA VAL A 235 -0.82 -5.80 -5.77
C VAL A 235 0.16 -4.69 -6.07
N PHE A 236 1.45 -5.02 -6.11
CA PHE A 236 2.52 -4.12 -6.53
C PHE A 236 2.84 -4.39 -8.01
N ALA A 237 2.28 -3.58 -8.90
CA ALA A 237 2.41 -3.75 -10.35
C ALA A 237 3.59 -2.94 -10.90
N ASP A 238 4.82 -3.43 -10.66
CA ASP A 238 6.06 -2.93 -11.26
C ASP A 238 7.21 -3.91 -10.99
N ASN A 239 7.97 -4.29 -12.02
CA ASN A 239 9.12 -5.19 -11.89
C ASN A 239 10.19 -4.66 -10.91
N ARG A 240 10.28 -3.34 -10.71
CA ARG A 240 11.27 -2.74 -9.79
C ARG A 240 11.01 -3.14 -8.34
N PHE A 241 9.81 -3.55 -7.94
CA PHE A 241 9.55 -4.03 -6.57
C PHE A 241 10.26 -5.35 -6.24
N ASN A 242 10.72 -6.13 -7.24
CA ASN A 242 11.56 -7.30 -6.99
C ASN A 242 12.94 -6.96 -6.42
N ARG A 243 13.41 -5.72 -6.63
CA ARG A 243 14.74 -5.32 -6.18
C ARG A 243 14.78 -5.16 -4.66
N ILE A 244 15.81 -5.73 -4.04
CA ILE A 244 15.98 -5.75 -2.58
C ILE A 244 16.03 -4.32 -2.01
N ASP A 245 16.65 -3.36 -2.71
CA ASP A 245 16.76 -1.96 -2.26
C ASP A 245 15.43 -1.23 -2.07
N LYS A 246 14.38 -1.71 -2.75
CA LYS A 246 13.01 -1.19 -2.65
C LYS A 246 12.20 -2.02 -1.69
N ARG A 247 12.17 -3.34 -1.91
CA ARG A 247 11.40 -4.29 -1.12
C ARG A 247 11.74 -4.18 0.38
N SER A 248 13.02 -4.11 0.75
CA SER A 248 13.43 -4.04 2.16
C SER A 248 12.95 -2.79 2.90
N LYS A 249 12.49 -1.75 2.18
CA LYS A 249 11.94 -0.52 2.76
C LYS A 249 10.43 -0.58 2.96
N LEU A 250 9.75 -1.66 2.56
CA LEU A 250 8.36 -1.87 2.96
C LEU A 250 8.28 -2.18 4.46
N PRO A 251 7.15 -1.89 5.12
CA PRO A 251 6.93 -2.26 6.52
C PRO A 251 7.00 -3.77 6.77
N GLN A 252 7.52 -4.17 7.93
CA GLN A 252 7.71 -5.58 8.29
C GLN A 252 6.41 -6.39 8.26
N TRP A 253 5.29 -5.77 8.64
CA TRP A 253 3.98 -6.42 8.64
C TRP A 253 3.48 -6.79 7.23
N ILE A 254 3.98 -6.14 6.17
CA ILE A 254 3.75 -6.55 4.78
C ILE A 254 4.79 -7.60 4.37
N LEU A 255 6.06 -7.35 4.68
CA LEU A 255 7.17 -8.22 4.27
C LEU A 255 7.07 -9.64 4.79
N GLN A 256 6.55 -9.83 6.01
CA GLN A 256 6.37 -11.16 6.58
C GLN A 256 5.39 -12.05 5.79
N TYR A 257 4.48 -11.46 5.01
CA TYR A 257 3.53 -12.19 4.15
C TYR A 257 3.95 -12.19 2.66
N LEU A 258 5.06 -11.54 2.32
CA LEU A 258 5.60 -11.50 0.97
C LEU A 258 6.57 -12.67 0.76
N SER A 259 6.01 -13.85 0.49
CA SER A 259 6.78 -15.06 0.21
C SER A 259 7.55 -14.95 -1.12
N PRO A 260 8.62 -15.73 -1.32
CA PRO A 260 9.32 -15.78 -2.61
C PRO A 260 8.42 -16.16 -3.80
N ALA A 261 7.37 -16.97 -3.55
CA ALA A 261 6.40 -17.37 -4.56
C ALA A 261 5.51 -16.21 -5.01
N HIS A 262 5.35 -15.17 -4.19
CA HIS A 262 4.56 -13.98 -4.53
C HIS A 262 5.35 -12.91 -5.31
N LEU A 263 6.58 -13.22 -5.73
CA LEU A 263 7.47 -12.31 -6.45
C LEU A 263 7.48 -12.60 -7.95
N ASN A 264 7.82 -11.59 -8.74
CA ASN A 264 8.01 -11.72 -10.19
C ASN A 264 6.84 -12.45 -10.90
N LEU A 265 5.61 -12.15 -10.48
CA LEU A 265 4.42 -12.81 -11.01
C LEU A 265 4.04 -12.24 -12.38
N SER A 266 3.45 -13.09 -13.23
CA SER A 266 2.64 -12.65 -14.36
C SER A 266 1.22 -12.33 -13.92
N THR A 267 0.48 -11.60 -14.76
CA THR A 267 -0.93 -11.26 -14.51
C THR A 267 -1.78 -12.48 -14.17
N ASP A 268 -1.71 -13.55 -14.98
CA ASP A 268 -2.60 -14.71 -14.82
C ASP A 268 -2.30 -15.51 -13.53
N VAL A 269 -1.02 -15.63 -13.16
CA VAL A 269 -0.62 -16.29 -11.90
C VAL A 269 -1.08 -15.47 -10.70
N ALA A 270 -0.93 -14.14 -10.75
CA ALA A 270 -1.39 -13.26 -9.68
C ALA A 270 -2.91 -13.33 -9.49
N VAL A 271 -3.66 -13.45 -10.58
CA VAL A 271 -5.13 -13.60 -10.54
C VAL A 271 -5.53 -14.96 -9.96
N SER A 272 -4.83 -16.04 -10.31
CA SER A 272 -5.06 -17.35 -9.70
C SER A 272 -4.83 -17.32 -8.19
N MET A 273 -3.69 -16.77 -7.74
CA MET A 273 -3.36 -16.64 -6.32
C MET A 273 -4.38 -15.77 -5.57
N ALA A 274 -4.84 -14.68 -6.20
CA ALA A 274 -5.90 -13.83 -5.67
C ALA A 274 -7.22 -14.59 -5.52
N SER A 275 -7.61 -15.41 -6.50
CA SER A 275 -8.83 -16.21 -6.45
C SER A 275 -8.78 -17.21 -5.29
N ASP A 276 -7.66 -17.93 -5.14
CA ASP A 276 -7.49 -18.92 -4.07
C ASP A 276 -7.56 -18.26 -2.69
N PHE A 277 -6.86 -17.13 -2.52
CA PHE A 277 -6.91 -16.35 -1.29
C PHE A 277 -8.31 -15.86 -0.94
N LEU A 278 -9.06 -15.33 -1.92
CA LEU A 278 -10.42 -14.84 -1.70
C LEU A 278 -11.39 -15.97 -1.33
N ARG A 279 -11.21 -17.17 -1.90
CA ARG A 279 -12.00 -18.36 -1.54
C ARG A 279 -11.73 -18.81 -0.12
N GLU A 280 -10.45 -18.84 0.29
CA GLU A 280 -10.06 -19.18 1.66
C GLU A 280 -10.59 -18.14 2.66
N MET A 281 -10.41 -16.84 2.37
CA MET A 281 -10.82 -15.77 3.27
C MET A 281 -12.33 -15.54 3.32
N GLY A 282 -13.06 -16.00 2.31
CA GLY A 282 -14.53 -15.97 2.25
C GLY A 282 -15.23 -16.95 3.19
N GLN A 283 -14.48 -17.85 3.85
CA GLN A 283 -15.01 -18.74 4.87
C GLN A 283 -15.34 -17.96 6.16
N ALA A 284 -16.39 -18.42 6.87
CA ALA A 284 -16.76 -17.86 8.16
C ALA A 284 -15.62 -18.02 9.17
N VAL A 285 -15.42 -17.00 10.01
CA VAL A 285 -14.42 -17.02 11.08
C VAL A 285 -15.14 -16.87 12.40
N ASP A 286 -15.03 -17.88 13.26
CA ASP A 286 -15.59 -17.80 14.59
C ASP A 286 -14.68 -16.95 15.49
N LYS A 287 -15.28 -16.34 16.52
CA LYS A 287 -14.50 -15.54 17.47
C LYS A 287 -13.58 -16.42 18.31
N GLU A 288 -13.97 -17.68 18.55
CA GLU A 288 -13.22 -18.65 19.34
C GLU A 288 -11.86 -18.97 18.70
N ASP A 289 -11.84 -19.08 17.37
CA ASP A 289 -10.63 -19.28 16.58
C ASP A 289 -9.58 -18.19 16.83
N GLN A 290 -10.01 -16.94 17.01
CA GLN A 290 -9.10 -15.83 17.24
C GLN A 290 -8.49 -15.81 18.64
N MET A 291 -9.09 -16.53 19.60
CA MET A 291 -8.70 -16.51 21.02
C MET A 291 -7.34 -17.16 21.24
N GLY A 292 -6.52 -16.55 22.09
CA GLY A 292 -5.15 -17.01 22.40
C GLY A 292 -4.10 -16.63 21.35
N VAL A 293 -4.51 -16.40 20.09
CA VAL A 293 -3.58 -15.96 19.03
C VAL A 293 -3.64 -14.44 18.84
N SER A 294 -4.77 -13.96 18.33
CA SER A 294 -4.93 -12.56 17.95
C SER A 294 -5.82 -11.79 18.92
N LEU A 295 -6.75 -12.45 19.61
CA LEU A 295 -7.54 -11.91 20.71
C LEU A 295 -7.12 -12.59 22.02
N TRP A 296 -6.89 -11.82 23.08
CA TRP A 296 -6.49 -12.37 24.38
C TRP A 296 -7.56 -12.06 25.42
N THR A 297 -7.93 -13.07 26.21
CA THR A 297 -8.71 -12.86 27.44
C THR A 297 -7.84 -12.25 28.54
N LEU A 298 -8.49 -11.76 29.59
CA LEU A 298 -7.80 -11.34 30.81
C LEU A 298 -6.90 -12.44 31.39
N LYS A 299 -7.35 -13.70 31.36
CA LYS A 299 -6.56 -14.85 31.83
C LYS A 299 -5.32 -15.09 30.96
N ASP A 300 -5.42 -14.88 29.66
CA ASP A 300 -4.29 -15.03 28.74
C ASP A 300 -3.24 -13.94 28.97
N VAL A 301 -3.69 -12.72 29.22
CA VAL A 301 -2.82 -11.60 29.58
C VAL A 301 -2.09 -11.90 30.89
N GLU A 302 -2.80 -12.31 31.95
CA GLU A 302 -2.19 -12.60 33.26
C GLU A 302 -1.13 -13.72 33.23
N LYS A 303 -1.25 -14.67 32.29
CA LYS A 303 -0.24 -15.71 32.07
C LYS A 303 1.03 -15.18 31.41
N GLN A 304 0.97 -14.06 30.69
CA GLN A 304 2.15 -13.52 30.02
C GLN A 304 3.15 -12.99 31.03
N PRO A 305 4.45 -13.30 30.90
CA PRO A 305 5.47 -12.80 31.82
C PRO A 305 5.60 -11.27 31.80
N THR A 306 5.15 -10.62 30.72
CA THR A 306 5.14 -9.17 30.54
C THR A 306 3.94 -8.45 31.17
N SER A 307 2.91 -9.18 31.61
CA SER A 307 1.73 -8.58 32.23
C SER A 307 1.97 -8.15 33.68
N LYS A 308 2.97 -8.74 34.32
CA LYS A 308 3.42 -8.33 35.63
C LYS A 308 4.41 -7.17 35.47
N PRO A 309 4.27 -6.08 36.24
CA PRO A 309 5.25 -5.01 36.21
C PRO A 309 6.64 -5.62 36.47
N PRO A 310 7.69 -5.16 35.76
CA PRO A 310 9.04 -5.66 36.00
C PRO A 310 9.33 -5.54 37.50
N PRO A 311 9.94 -6.57 38.12
CA PRO A 311 10.28 -6.50 39.54
C PRO A 311 11.06 -5.21 39.77
N LYS A 312 10.75 -4.46 40.84
CA LYS A 312 11.48 -3.26 41.26
C LYS A 312 12.95 -3.63 41.54
N LYS A 313 13.76 -3.83 40.51
CA LYS A 313 15.22 -3.75 40.61
C LYS A 313 15.53 -2.27 40.71
N LEU A 314 15.72 -1.84 41.96
CA LEU A 314 16.50 -0.69 42.42
C LEU A 314 16.81 0.32 41.31
N LEU A 315 15.92 1.30 41.17
CA LEU A 315 16.30 2.62 40.65
C LEU A 315 17.19 3.27 41.71
N ASN A 316 18.47 2.91 41.71
CA ASN A 316 19.55 3.70 42.28
C ASN A 316 20.36 4.27 41.12
#